data_AF-A0A1V5M445-F1
#
_entry.id   AF-A0A1V5M445-F1
#
_cell.length_a   1.000
_cell.length_b   1.000
_cell.length_c   1.000
_cell.angle_alpha   90.00
_cell.angle_beta   90.00
_cell.angle_gamma   90.00
#
_symmetry.space_group_name_H-M   'P 1'
#
loop_
_entity.id
_entity.type
_entity.pdbx_description
1 polymer ?
#
loop_
_entity_poly.entity_id
_entity_poly.type
_entity_poly.pdbx_seq_one_letter_code
_entity_poly.pdbx_strand_id
1 'polypeptide(L)'
;MRTMVMHLLGFFGLGLLLAWGTPAGAHCDTLDGPVVADARVALAKGDVTPTLKWVRATDEAEIRAAFQQALKVRGLSADAKALADTYFFETLVRIHRAGEGAPYTGLKPAGSPVEPGIALADDALKTGNAEKLVAAITTEVANGIRKRFTHAAEAKKHAGDSVADGREYVAAYVTFIHFVEGLHTAMSGTSHAAEGAHDAEEAAHADAAPLACGGCAR
;
A
#
# COMPACT_ATOMS: atom_id res chain seq x y z
N MET A 1 -62.85 -10.08 -6.35
CA MET A 1 -61.75 -9.10 -6.35
C MET A 1 -61.16 -9.03 -4.94
N ARG A 2 -59.96 -9.57 -4.73
CA ARG A 2 -59.14 -9.33 -3.54
C ARG A 2 -57.70 -9.55 -3.96
N THR A 3 -56.95 -8.47 -3.98
CA THR A 3 -55.63 -8.32 -4.59
C THR A 3 -54.57 -9.13 -3.87
N MET A 4 -53.75 -9.84 -4.65
CA MET A 4 -52.56 -10.57 -4.23
C MET A 4 -51.56 -9.64 -3.53
N VAL A 5 -51.04 -10.12 -2.40
CA VAL A 5 -49.90 -9.53 -1.70
C VAL A 5 -48.63 -9.89 -2.49
N MET A 6 -48.02 -8.91 -3.17
CA MET A 6 -46.74 -9.05 -3.85
C MET A 6 -45.62 -8.90 -2.81
N HIS A 7 -45.06 -10.01 -2.33
CA HIS A 7 -43.81 -10.00 -1.57
C HIS A 7 -42.64 -9.73 -2.52
N LEU A 8 -42.19 -8.48 -2.60
CA LEU A 8 -40.90 -8.14 -3.19
C LEU A 8 -39.81 -8.53 -2.19
N LEU A 9 -39.27 -9.73 -2.38
CA LEU A 9 -38.04 -10.21 -1.73
C LEU A 9 -36.89 -9.25 -2.07
N GLY A 10 -36.42 -8.53 -1.05
CA GLY A 10 -35.26 -7.67 -1.14
C GLY A 10 -33.99 -8.50 -1.35
N PHE A 11 -33.40 -8.37 -2.54
CA PHE A 11 -31.99 -8.70 -2.75
C PHE A 11 -31.16 -7.52 -2.24
N PHE A 12 -30.89 -7.47 -0.93
CA PHE A 12 -29.81 -6.66 -0.40
C PHE A 12 -28.49 -7.34 -0.75
N GLY A 13 -28.02 -7.09 -1.98
CA GLY A 13 -26.67 -7.43 -2.39
C GLY A 13 -25.70 -6.58 -1.58
N LEU A 14 -25.17 -7.14 -0.49
CA LEU A 14 -23.97 -6.63 0.18
C LEU A 14 -22.81 -6.78 -0.79
N GLY A 15 -22.66 -5.80 -1.69
CA GLY A 15 -21.52 -5.69 -2.58
C GLY A 15 -20.29 -5.42 -1.73
N LEU A 16 -19.53 -6.48 -1.44
CA LEU A 16 -18.18 -6.39 -0.93
C LEU A 16 -17.34 -5.69 -2.00
N LEU A 17 -17.24 -4.36 -1.93
CA LEU A 17 -16.34 -3.56 -2.74
C LEU A 17 -14.92 -3.89 -2.29
N LEU A 18 -14.36 -4.94 -2.88
CA LEU A 18 -12.91 -5.15 -2.90
C LEU A 18 -12.32 -3.97 -3.65
N ALA A 19 -11.87 -2.95 -2.89
CA ALA A 19 -11.06 -1.88 -3.43
C ALA A 19 -9.75 -2.50 -3.93
N TRP A 20 -9.69 -2.80 -5.22
CA TRP A 20 -8.43 -3.00 -5.92
C TRP A 20 -7.74 -1.64 -6.02
N GLY A 21 -7.22 -1.14 -4.90
CA GLY A 21 -6.20 -0.12 -4.94
C GLY A 21 -5.00 -0.71 -5.65
N THR A 22 -4.48 -0.02 -6.67
CA THR A 22 -3.15 -0.33 -7.15
C THR A 22 -2.21 -0.17 -5.95
N PRO A 23 -1.31 -1.13 -5.68
CA PRO A 23 -0.39 -0.98 -4.56
C PRO A 23 0.38 0.33 -4.77
N ALA A 24 0.41 1.20 -3.76
CA ALA A 24 1.04 2.52 -3.81
C ALA A 24 2.54 2.51 -4.22
N GLY A 25 3.14 1.32 -4.34
CA GLY A 25 4.49 1.11 -4.86
C GLY A 25 4.59 0.82 -6.36
N ALA A 26 3.48 0.86 -7.12
CA ALA A 26 3.47 0.59 -8.55
C ALA A 26 4.23 1.64 -9.38
N HIS A 27 4.63 2.78 -8.81
CA HIS A 27 5.46 3.76 -9.51
C HIS A 27 6.95 3.43 -9.43
N CYS A 28 7.41 2.90 -8.29
CA CYS A 28 8.84 2.59 -8.07
C CYS A 28 9.31 1.35 -8.85
N ASP A 29 8.39 0.53 -9.36
CA ASP A 29 8.68 -0.67 -10.14
C ASP A 29 8.40 -0.54 -11.64
N THR A 30 8.15 0.67 -12.18
CA THR A 30 7.97 0.88 -13.62
C THR A 30 9.27 1.23 -14.36
N LEU A 31 9.30 0.94 -15.67
CA LEU A 31 10.41 1.29 -16.57
C LEU A 31 10.66 2.80 -16.73
N ASP A 32 9.65 3.62 -16.44
CA ASP A 32 9.64 5.08 -16.44
C ASP A 32 9.62 5.68 -15.02
N GLY A 33 9.68 4.83 -13.99
CA GLY A 33 9.70 5.21 -12.59
C GLY A 33 11.05 5.74 -12.13
N PRO A 34 11.11 6.36 -10.94
CA PRO A 34 12.29 7.10 -10.48
C PRO A 34 13.50 6.19 -10.22
N VAL A 35 13.25 4.95 -9.76
CA VAL A 35 14.30 3.94 -9.53
C VAL A 35 15.03 3.61 -10.84
N VAL A 36 14.28 3.36 -11.91
CA VAL A 36 14.85 3.04 -13.23
C VAL A 36 15.45 4.27 -13.90
N ALA A 37 14.89 5.46 -13.66
CA ALA A 37 15.47 6.71 -14.16
C ALA A 37 16.91 6.90 -13.66
N ASP A 38 17.16 6.72 -12.35
CA ASP A 38 18.51 6.78 -11.80
C ASP A 38 19.40 5.63 -12.28
N ALA A 39 18.86 4.43 -12.46
CA ALA A 39 19.60 3.31 -13.04
C ALA A 39 20.10 3.58 -14.47
N ARG A 40 19.27 4.25 -15.30
CA ARG A 40 19.68 4.68 -16.65
C ARG A 40 20.82 5.69 -16.59
N VAL A 41 20.73 6.67 -15.69
CA VAL A 41 21.79 7.66 -15.48
C VAL A 41 23.08 6.98 -15.03
N ALA A 42 22.99 6.06 -14.06
CA ALA A 42 24.12 5.31 -13.53
C ALA A 42 24.81 4.49 -14.64
N LEU A 43 24.05 3.68 -15.38
CA LEU A 43 24.59 2.88 -16.48
C LEU A 43 25.20 3.76 -17.58
N ALA A 44 24.56 4.87 -17.95
CA ALA A 44 25.09 5.80 -18.95
C ALA A 44 26.44 6.41 -18.54
N LYS A 45 26.62 6.72 -17.25
CA LYS A 45 27.86 7.31 -16.71
C LYS A 45 28.90 6.29 -16.28
N GLY A 46 28.54 5.02 -16.14
CA GLY A 46 29.41 4.00 -15.54
C GLY A 46 29.63 4.20 -14.03
N ASP A 47 28.75 4.97 -13.38
CA ASP A 47 28.82 5.30 -11.95
C ASP A 47 27.58 4.76 -11.24
N VAL A 48 27.75 3.82 -10.31
CA VAL A 48 26.66 3.16 -9.58
C VAL A 48 26.02 4.07 -8.52
N THR A 49 26.70 5.15 -8.13
CA THR A 49 26.31 5.99 -6.98
C THR A 49 24.83 6.45 -7.00
N PRO A 50 24.24 6.87 -8.15
CA PRO A 50 22.84 7.27 -8.19
C PRO A 50 21.83 6.20 -7.77
N THR A 51 22.16 4.91 -7.90
CA THR A 51 21.22 3.82 -7.59
C THR A 51 21.24 3.39 -6.15
N LEU A 52 22.35 3.61 -5.44
CA LEU A 52 22.55 3.08 -4.09
C LEU A 52 21.61 3.70 -3.06
N LYS A 53 21.14 4.93 -3.29
CA LYS A 53 20.13 5.60 -2.43
C LYS A 53 18.76 4.90 -2.42
N TRP A 54 18.49 4.03 -3.38
CA TRP A 54 17.22 3.30 -3.48
C TRP A 54 17.21 1.98 -2.72
N VAL A 55 18.34 1.55 -2.16
CA VAL A 55 18.45 0.26 -1.47
C VAL A 55 18.97 0.46 -0.04
N ARG A 56 18.79 -0.55 0.81
CA ARG A 56 19.38 -0.54 2.15
C ARG A 56 20.90 -0.69 2.04
N ALA A 57 21.63 -0.15 3.01
CA ALA A 57 23.09 -0.25 3.06
C ALA A 57 23.59 -1.70 2.97
N THR A 58 22.86 -2.66 3.56
CA THR A 58 23.20 -4.10 3.52
C THR A 58 23.10 -4.71 2.13
N ASP A 59 22.31 -4.12 1.24
CA ASP A 59 22.05 -4.65 -0.11
C ASP A 59 22.95 -3.99 -1.18
N GLU A 60 23.75 -2.97 -0.81
CA GLU A 60 24.62 -2.25 -1.76
C GLU A 60 25.60 -3.16 -2.50
N ALA A 61 26.14 -4.18 -1.82
CA ALA A 61 27.12 -5.09 -2.41
C ALA A 61 26.53 -5.85 -3.60
N GLU A 62 25.26 -6.29 -3.50
CA GLU A 62 24.55 -6.97 -4.58
C GLU A 62 24.32 -6.02 -5.77
N ILE A 63 23.91 -4.78 -5.50
CA ILE A 63 23.72 -3.76 -6.56
C ILE A 63 25.02 -3.44 -7.28
N ARG A 64 26.13 -3.28 -6.54
CA ARG A 64 27.45 -3.02 -7.15
C ARG A 64 27.89 -4.18 -8.03
N ALA A 65 27.69 -5.42 -7.59
CA ALA A 65 28.02 -6.61 -8.38
C ALA A 65 27.19 -6.69 -9.67
N ALA A 66 25.87 -6.53 -9.56
CA ALA A 66 24.96 -6.53 -10.72
C ALA A 66 25.28 -5.40 -11.71
N PHE A 67 25.60 -4.21 -11.21
CA PHE A 67 26.00 -3.06 -12.02
C PHE A 67 27.26 -3.35 -12.83
N GLN A 68 28.29 -3.91 -12.19
CA GLN A 68 29.54 -4.28 -12.88
C GLN A 68 29.32 -5.37 -13.93
N GLN A 69 28.44 -6.34 -13.67
CA GLN A 69 28.06 -7.34 -14.67
C GLN A 69 27.34 -6.71 -15.86
N ALA A 70 26.41 -5.80 -15.62
CA ALA A 70 25.72 -5.07 -16.69
C ALA A 70 26.69 -4.25 -17.55
N LEU A 71 27.64 -3.53 -16.94
CA LEU A 71 28.66 -2.76 -17.67
C LEU A 71 29.53 -3.63 -18.60
N LYS A 72 29.89 -4.84 -18.16
CA LYS A 72 30.70 -5.78 -18.98
C LYS A 72 29.97 -6.24 -20.24
N VAL A 73 28.66 -6.49 -20.13
CA VAL A 73 27.86 -7.08 -21.22
C VAL A 73 27.30 -6.01 -22.16
N ARG A 74 26.91 -4.85 -21.62
CA ARG A 74 26.17 -3.84 -22.38
C ARG A 74 26.94 -3.20 -23.53
N GLY A 75 28.26 -3.34 -23.55
CA GLY A 75 29.13 -2.83 -24.63
C GLY A 75 29.26 -3.76 -25.84
N LEU A 76 28.72 -4.98 -25.79
CA LEU A 76 28.95 -6.00 -26.82
C LEU A 76 28.10 -5.82 -28.09
N SER A 77 26.84 -5.42 -27.93
CA SER A 77 25.91 -5.15 -29.04
C SER A 77 24.70 -4.35 -28.53
N ALA A 78 23.84 -3.89 -29.44
CA ALA A 78 22.58 -3.24 -29.06
C ALA A 78 21.65 -4.17 -28.26
N ASP A 79 21.54 -5.44 -28.67
CA ASP A 79 20.73 -6.45 -27.98
C ASP A 79 21.33 -6.79 -26.60
N ALA A 80 22.66 -6.92 -26.52
CA ALA A 80 23.36 -7.15 -25.26
C ALA A 80 23.17 -5.98 -24.30
N LYS A 81 23.16 -4.74 -24.82
CA LYS A 81 22.83 -3.55 -24.04
C LYS A 81 21.41 -3.61 -23.49
N ALA A 82 20.42 -3.93 -24.31
CA ALA A 82 19.03 -4.02 -23.87
C ALA A 82 18.83 -5.08 -22.78
N LEU A 83 19.48 -6.24 -22.94
CA LEU A 83 19.41 -7.33 -21.96
C LEU A 83 20.13 -6.97 -20.65
N ALA A 84 21.34 -6.41 -20.73
CA ALA A 84 22.13 -6.03 -19.57
C ALA A 84 21.49 -4.89 -18.77
N ASP A 85 20.93 -3.89 -19.46
CA ASP A 85 20.23 -2.78 -18.82
C ASP A 85 18.95 -3.31 -18.13
N THR A 86 18.13 -4.15 -18.80
CA THR A 86 16.92 -4.76 -18.21
C THR A 86 17.24 -5.62 -16.99
N TYR A 87 18.25 -6.49 -17.07
CA TYR A 87 18.73 -7.30 -15.94
C TYR A 87 19.06 -6.43 -14.72
N PHE A 88 19.74 -5.31 -14.92
CA PHE A 88 20.08 -4.40 -13.83
C PHE A 88 18.84 -3.69 -13.26
N PHE A 89 17.91 -3.26 -14.11
CA PHE A 89 16.65 -2.63 -13.67
C PHE A 89 15.82 -3.58 -12.81
N GLU A 90 15.60 -4.82 -13.27
CA GLU A 90 14.86 -5.83 -12.52
C GLU A 90 15.53 -6.16 -11.19
N THR A 91 16.86 -6.26 -11.17
CA THR A 91 17.63 -6.51 -9.94
C THR A 91 17.48 -5.36 -8.94
N LEU A 92 17.66 -4.12 -9.40
CA LEU A 92 17.53 -2.93 -8.54
C LEU A 92 16.12 -2.79 -7.99
N VAL A 93 15.10 -2.91 -8.84
CA VAL A 93 13.69 -2.81 -8.42
C VAL A 93 13.34 -3.92 -7.44
N ARG A 94 13.73 -5.17 -7.69
CA ARG A 94 13.48 -6.29 -6.76
C ARG A 94 14.04 -6.01 -5.37
N ILE A 95 15.29 -5.53 -5.29
CA ILE A 95 15.96 -5.24 -4.01
C ILE A 95 15.33 -4.03 -3.32
N HIS A 96 15.03 -2.96 -4.07
CA HIS A 96 14.32 -1.79 -3.57
C HIS A 96 12.97 -2.17 -2.92
N ARG A 97 12.13 -2.94 -3.65
CA ARG A 97 10.83 -3.41 -3.16
C ARG A 97 10.96 -4.27 -1.91
N ALA A 98 11.96 -5.16 -1.87
CA ALA A 98 12.25 -5.96 -0.68
C ALA A 98 12.65 -5.08 0.52
N GLY A 99 13.38 -3.99 0.28
CA GLY A 99 13.71 -2.98 1.30
C GLY A 99 12.48 -2.26 1.88
N GLU A 100 11.42 -2.11 1.07
CA GLU A 100 10.12 -1.56 1.49
C GLU A 100 9.20 -2.61 2.13
N GLY A 101 9.65 -3.86 2.28
CA GLY A 101 8.83 -4.97 2.76
C GLY A 101 7.75 -5.41 1.76
N ALA A 102 7.88 -5.02 0.48
CA ALA A 102 6.89 -5.29 -0.55
C ALA A 102 7.35 -6.39 -1.53
N PRO A 103 6.42 -7.22 -2.05
CA PRO A 103 6.76 -8.25 -3.01
C PRO A 103 7.19 -7.64 -4.35
N TYR A 104 8.16 -8.27 -4.99
CA TYR A 104 8.49 -8.00 -6.39
C TYR A 104 7.52 -8.75 -7.31
N THR A 105 6.76 -8.02 -8.12
CA THR A 105 5.76 -8.59 -9.05
C THR A 105 6.13 -8.36 -10.52
N GLY A 106 7.43 -8.24 -10.79
CA GLY A 106 7.96 -7.92 -12.11
C GLY A 106 8.09 -6.41 -12.35
N LEU A 107 9.05 -6.06 -13.21
CA LEU A 107 9.24 -4.70 -13.71
C LEU A 107 8.09 -4.31 -14.64
N LYS A 108 7.38 -3.22 -14.31
CA LYS A 108 6.19 -2.80 -15.05
C LYS A 108 6.58 -2.06 -16.34
N PRO A 109 5.81 -2.23 -17.42
CA PRO A 109 6.09 -1.54 -18.68
C PRO A 109 6.02 -0.03 -18.53
N ALA A 110 6.75 0.70 -19.39
CA ALA A 110 6.65 2.15 -19.44
C ALA A 110 5.22 2.57 -19.84
N GLY A 111 4.73 3.67 -19.29
CA GLY A 111 3.35 4.10 -19.47
C GLY A 111 2.34 3.30 -18.64
N SER A 112 2.79 2.50 -17.66
CA SER A 112 1.90 1.91 -16.67
C SER A 112 1.14 3.03 -15.92
N PRO A 113 -0.16 2.85 -15.63
CA PRO A 113 -0.92 3.84 -14.89
C PRO A 113 -0.28 4.13 -13.53
N VAL A 114 -0.09 5.41 -13.24
CA VAL A 114 0.35 5.92 -11.93
C VAL A 114 -0.84 6.64 -11.31
N GLU A 115 -1.08 6.40 -10.03
CA GLU A 115 -2.16 7.07 -9.31
C GLU A 115 -1.96 8.60 -9.38
N PRO A 116 -3.01 9.39 -9.69
CA PRO A 116 -2.87 10.83 -9.91
C PRO A 116 -2.20 11.57 -8.75
N GLY A 117 -2.49 11.18 -7.51
CA GLY A 117 -1.85 11.77 -6.32
C GLY A 117 -0.35 11.52 -6.26
N ILE A 118 0.12 10.33 -6.67
CA ILE A 118 1.54 9.99 -6.73
C ILE A 118 2.22 10.81 -7.84
N ALA A 119 1.63 10.86 -9.03
CA ALA A 119 2.17 11.65 -10.14
C ALA A 119 2.30 13.15 -9.79
N LEU A 120 1.34 13.70 -9.06
CA LEU A 120 1.40 15.08 -8.56
C LEU A 120 2.46 15.26 -7.47
N ALA A 121 2.71 14.25 -6.64
CA ALA A 121 3.77 14.29 -5.64
C ALA A 121 5.16 14.27 -6.29
N ASP A 122 5.36 13.46 -7.32
CA ASP A 122 6.62 13.45 -8.08
C ASP A 122 6.85 14.77 -8.82
N ASP A 123 5.80 15.35 -9.45
CA ASP A 123 5.89 16.68 -10.07
C ASP A 123 6.25 17.75 -9.03
N ALA A 124 5.68 17.68 -7.83
CA ALA A 124 5.96 18.61 -6.76
C ALA A 124 7.43 18.55 -6.31
N LEU A 125 7.99 17.35 -6.12
CA LEU A 125 9.40 17.17 -5.77
C LEU A 125 10.33 17.63 -6.90
N LYS A 126 9.96 17.34 -8.15
CA LYS A 126 10.74 17.74 -9.34
C LYS A 126 10.77 19.25 -9.55
N THR A 127 9.64 19.93 -9.32
CA THR A 127 9.50 21.37 -9.55
C THR A 127 9.79 22.21 -8.31
N GLY A 128 9.86 21.60 -7.13
CA GLY A 128 9.96 22.29 -5.86
C GLY A 128 8.67 23.03 -5.47
N ASN A 129 7.52 22.67 -6.05
CA ASN A 129 6.25 23.36 -5.84
C ASN A 129 5.11 22.36 -5.61
N ALA A 130 4.54 22.38 -4.40
CA ALA A 130 3.48 21.46 -3.98
C ALA A 130 2.05 21.96 -4.25
N GLU A 131 1.83 23.15 -4.80
CA GLU A 131 0.50 23.79 -4.85
C GLU A 131 -0.53 22.98 -5.65
N LYS A 132 -0.12 22.36 -6.77
CA LYS A 132 -1.03 21.50 -7.55
C LYS A 132 -1.45 20.27 -6.76
N LEU A 133 -0.52 19.64 -6.04
CA LEU A 133 -0.80 18.48 -5.19
C LEU A 133 -1.75 18.87 -4.06
N VAL A 134 -1.46 19.97 -3.36
CA VAL A 134 -2.29 20.48 -2.26
C VAL A 134 -3.71 20.77 -2.76
N ALA A 135 -3.85 21.48 -3.89
CA ALA A 135 -5.15 21.81 -4.45
C ALA A 135 -5.96 20.56 -4.84
N ALA A 136 -5.31 19.57 -5.47
CA ALA A 136 -5.97 18.32 -5.86
C ALA A 136 -6.49 17.55 -4.64
N ILE A 137 -5.61 17.28 -3.67
CA ILE A 137 -5.95 16.49 -2.47
C ILE A 137 -7.02 17.19 -1.63
N THR A 138 -6.87 18.49 -1.38
CA THR A 138 -7.85 19.24 -0.56
C THR A 138 -9.22 19.31 -1.23
N THR A 139 -9.26 19.42 -2.56
CA THR A 139 -10.52 19.40 -3.32
C THR A 139 -11.21 18.04 -3.21
N GLU A 140 -10.49 16.94 -3.38
CA GLU A 140 -11.03 15.59 -3.25
C GLU A 140 -11.56 15.32 -1.84
N VAL A 141 -10.78 15.68 -0.81
CA VAL A 141 -11.18 15.56 0.59
C VAL A 141 -12.45 16.37 0.86
N ALA A 142 -12.48 17.63 0.46
CA ALA A 142 -13.64 18.50 0.69
C ALA A 142 -14.90 17.96 -0.01
N ASN A 143 -14.78 17.48 -1.24
CA ASN A 143 -15.88 16.87 -1.98
C ASN A 143 -16.36 15.57 -1.33
N GLY A 144 -15.41 14.73 -0.86
CA GLY A 144 -15.70 13.50 -0.15
C GLY A 144 -16.47 13.71 1.15
N ILE A 145 -16.10 14.76 1.92
CA ILE A 145 -16.80 15.19 3.13
C ILE A 145 -18.21 15.67 2.78
N ARG A 146 -18.33 16.64 1.86
CA ARG A 146 -19.63 17.23 1.48
C ARG A 146 -20.62 16.17 1.00
N LYS A 147 -20.19 15.26 0.11
CA LYS A 147 -21.05 14.20 -0.44
C LYS A 147 -21.65 13.33 0.67
N ARG A 148 -20.81 12.84 1.57
CA ARG A 148 -21.24 11.92 2.66
C ARG A 148 -22.06 12.64 3.71
N PHE A 149 -21.66 13.87 4.07
CA PHE A 149 -22.41 14.71 5.00
C PHE A 149 -23.82 14.99 4.47
N THR A 150 -23.95 15.43 3.21
CA THR A 150 -25.26 15.72 2.61
C THR A 150 -26.17 14.50 2.64
N HIS A 151 -25.67 13.31 2.31
CA HIS A 151 -26.47 12.09 2.37
C HIS A 151 -26.91 11.75 3.81
N ALA A 152 -25.99 11.79 4.78
CA ALA A 152 -26.32 11.52 6.18
C ALA A 152 -27.29 12.57 6.76
N ALA A 153 -27.12 13.84 6.41
CA ALA A 153 -27.99 14.93 6.85
C ALA A 153 -29.39 14.82 6.25
N GLU A 154 -29.51 14.38 4.99
CA GLU A 154 -30.81 14.14 4.36
C GLU A 154 -31.53 12.97 5.00
N ALA A 155 -30.88 11.80 5.11
CA ALA A 155 -31.46 10.62 5.74
C ALA A 155 -31.88 10.88 7.20
N LYS A 156 -31.12 11.73 7.92
CA LYS A 156 -31.46 12.15 9.30
C LYS A 156 -32.84 12.79 9.41
N LYS A 157 -33.31 13.52 8.40
CA LYS A 157 -34.63 14.18 8.42
C LYS A 157 -35.78 13.19 8.54
N HIS A 158 -35.59 11.99 8.02
CA HIS A 158 -36.59 10.91 7.95
C HIS A 158 -36.34 9.79 8.96
N ALA A 159 -35.29 9.89 9.79
CA ALA A 159 -34.84 8.79 10.65
C ALA A 159 -35.89 8.30 11.67
N GLY A 160 -36.92 9.10 11.95
CA GLY A 160 -38.04 8.75 12.83
C GLY A 160 -39.29 8.27 12.10
N ASP A 161 -39.35 8.34 10.77
CA ASP A 161 -40.57 8.05 9.99
C ASP A 161 -40.88 6.54 10.00
N SER A 162 -39.84 5.70 10.01
CA SER A 162 -39.95 4.26 10.19
C SER A 162 -38.64 3.62 10.68
N VAL A 163 -38.70 2.35 11.09
CA VAL A 163 -37.50 1.57 11.40
C VAL A 163 -36.58 1.42 10.18
N ALA A 164 -37.13 1.39 8.96
CA ALA A 164 -36.35 1.30 7.74
C ALA A 164 -35.57 2.61 7.49
N ASP A 165 -36.24 3.75 7.60
CA ASP A 165 -35.61 5.07 7.42
C ASP A 165 -34.56 5.36 8.50
N GLY A 166 -34.84 4.93 9.74
CA GLY A 166 -33.86 4.97 10.82
C GLY A 166 -32.60 4.15 10.52
N ARG A 167 -32.74 2.96 9.91
CA ARG A 167 -31.59 2.12 9.51
C ARG A 167 -30.81 2.74 8.34
N GLU A 168 -31.49 3.37 7.39
CA GLU A 168 -30.83 4.11 6.31
C GLU A 168 -29.97 5.26 6.89
N TYR A 169 -30.53 6.05 7.80
CA TYR A 169 -29.77 7.10 8.48
C TYR A 169 -28.55 6.56 9.22
N VAL A 170 -28.70 5.48 9.99
CA VAL A 170 -27.56 4.89 10.71
C VAL A 170 -26.46 4.42 9.75
N ALA A 171 -26.82 3.79 8.62
CA ALA A 171 -25.84 3.38 7.61
C ALA A 171 -25.09 4.59 7.00
N ALA A 172 -25.82 5.65 6.67
CA ALA A 172 -25.24 6.90 6.14
C ALA A 172 -24.34 7.60 7.18
N TYR A 173 -24.78 7.63 8.45
CA TYR A 173 -24.03 8.18 9.58
C TYR A 173 -22.71 7.45 9.79
N VAL A 174 -22.74 6.12 9.93
CA VAL A 174 -21.53 5.31 10.15
C VAL A 174 -20.54 5.48 8.98
N THR A 175 -21.05 5.48 7.74
CA THR A 175 -20.22 5.72 6.54
C THR A 175 -19.54 7.09 6.57
N PHE A 176 -20.25 8.13 6.99
CA PHE A 176 -19.69 9.48 7.12
C PHE A 176 -18.65 9.56 8.23
N ILE A 177 -18.94 9.01 9.42
CA ILE A 177 -18.03 9.03 10.57
C ILE A 177 -16.73 8.27 10.27
N HIS A 178 -16.81 7.03 9.76
CA HIS A 178 -15.60 6.27 9.41
C HIS A 178 -14.74 6.98 8.35
N PHE A 179 -15.37 7.70 7.40
CA PHE A 179 -14.61 8.48 6.43
C PHE A 179 -13.84 9.64 7.08
N VAL A 180 -14.49 10.39 7.97
CA VAL A 180 -13.85 11.50 8.70
C VAL A 180 -12.77 10.99 9.65
N GLU A 181 -13.02 9.88 10.35
CA GLU A 181 -12.05 9.22 11.22
C GLU A 181 -10.82 8.74 10.44
N GLY A 182 -11.02 8.11 9.27
CA GLY A 182 -9.93 7.69 8.38
C GLY A 182 -9.07 8.87 7.91
N LEU A 183 -9.70 10.00 7.54
CA LEU A 183 -8.98 11.22 7.21
C LEU A 183 -8.20 11.78 8.41
N HIS A 184 -8.82 11.87 9.58
CA HIS A 184 -8.17 12.38 10.78
C HIS A 184 -6.96 11.54 11.15
N THR A 185 -7.12 10.20 11.19
CA THR A 185 -6.06 9.22 11.48
C THR A 185 -4.89 9.36 10.51
N ALA A 186 -5.16 9.50 9.21
CA ALA A 186 -4.12 9.68 8.20
C ALA A 186 -3.35 11.00 8.37
N MET A 187 -4.00 12.06 8.85
CA MET A 187 -3.38 13.38 9.06
C MET A 187 -2.67 13.52 10.40
N SER A 188 -3.19 12.91 11.48
CA SER A 188 -2.62 13.02 12.82
C SER A 188 -1.38 12.15 13.03
N GLY A 189 -1.05 11.27 12.06
CA GLY A 189 0.06 10.33 12.19
C GLY A 189 -0.15 9.27 13.28
N THR A 190 -1.32 9.26 13.93
CA THR A 190 -1.76 8.20 14.85
C THR A 190 -2.29 7.05 14.02
N SER A 191 -1.44 6.44 13.19
CA SER A 191 -1.73 5.07 12.80
C SER A 191 -1.74 4.26 14.10
N HIS A 192 -2.80 3.48 14.33
CA HIS A 192 -2.59 2.22 15.05
C HIS A 192 -1.63 1.42 14.18
N ALA A 193 -0.33 1.70 14.29
CA ALA A 193 0.66 0.68 14.08
C ALA A 193 0.18 -0.49 14.92
N ALA A 194 -0.21 -1.57 14.25
CA ALA A 194 -0.32 -2.85 14.92
C ALA A 194 1.09 -3.16 15.44
N GLU A 195 1.39 -2.62 16.62
CA GLU A 195 2.47 -3.08 17.45
C GLU A 195 2.23 -4.58 17.67
N GLY A 196 3.23 -5.38 17.29
CA GLY A 196 3.23 -6.80 17.53
C GLY A 196 2.98 -7.06 19.01
N ALA A 197 1.78 -7.53 19.33
CA ALA A 197 1.46 -8.12 20.61
C ALA A 197 1.20 -9.59 20.35
N HIS A 198 2.26 -10.40 20.36
CA HIS A 198 2.28 -11.76 20.90
C HIS A 198 3.74 -12.17 21.04
N ASP A 199 4.35 -11.72 22.15
CA ASP A 199 5.39 -12.48 22.85
C ASP A 199 5.49 -11.90 24.26
N ALA A 200 4.61 -12.39 25.14
CA ALA A 200 4.80 -12.46 26.59
C ALA A 200 3.66 -13.30 27.19
N GLU A 201 3.74 -14.62 27.07
CA GLU A 201 3.37 -15.47 28.21
C GLU A 201 4.56 -16.37 28.54
N GLU A 202 5.15 -16.02 29.66
CA GLU A 202 6.34 -16.58 30.27
C GLU A 202 6.00 -17.93 30.94
N ALA A 203 6.86 -18.91 30.65
CA ALA A 203 7.29 -20.00 31.51
C ALA A 203 6.32 -20.50 32.61
N ALA A 204 5.61 -21.60 32.32
CA ALA A 204 5.30 -22.62 33.31
C ALA A 204 5.15 -23.98 32.64
N HIS A 205 6.25 -24.75 32.54
CA HIS A 205 6.29 -26.22 32.70
C HIS A 205 7.68 -26.76 32.35
N ALA A 206 8.60 -26.67 33.31
CA ALA A 206 9.76 -27.55 33.35
C ALA A 206 10.19 -27.71 34.81
N ASP A 207 9.44 -28.50 35.57
CA ASP A 207 10.05 -29.29 36.64
C ASP A 207 9.16 -30.52 36.94
N ALA A 208 9.49 -31.64 36.31
CA ALA A 208 9.01 -32.96 36.70
C ALA A 208 10.26 -33.82 36.92
N ALA A 209 10.84 -33.71 38.11
CA ALA A 209 11.83 -34.64 38.61
C ALA A 209 11.14 -35.96 39.07
N PRO A 210 11.84 -37.11 39.00
CA PRO A 210 11.22 -38.43 38.96
C PRO A 210 10.77 -38.95 40.34
N LEU A 211 9.70 -39.75 40.33
CA LEU A 211 9.23 -40.54 41.47
C LEU A 211 10.29 -41.61 41.86
N ALA A 212 11.03 -41.35 42.93
CA ALA A 212 11.78 -42.37 43.66
C ALA A 212 10.91 -42.93 44.78
N CYS A 213 10.43 -44.17 44.63
CA CYS A 213 9.88 -44.97 45.73
C CYS A 213 11.02 -45.40 46.66
N GLY A 214 11.17 -44.71 47.80
CA GLY A 214 12.00 -45.15 48.91
C GLY A 214 11.22 -46.08 49.83
N GLY A 215 11.70 -47.31 49.97
CA GLY A 215 11.21 -48.25 50.98
C GLY A 215 11.51 -47.78 52.41
N CYS A 216 10.60 -48.09 53.33
CA CYS A 216 10.87 -48.11 54.75
C CYS A 216 10.89 -49.56 55.22
N ALA A 217 12.03 -49.95 55.80
CA ALA A 217 12.13 -51.12 56.67
C ALA A 217 11.94 -50.67 58.12
N ARG A 218 11.01 -51.32 58.83
CA ARG A 218 11.13 -51.77 60.22
C ARG A 218 10.00 -52.75 60.51
#